data_AF-A0A3A8Q017-F1
#
_entry.id   AF-A0A3A8Q017-F1
#
_cell.length_a   1.000
_cell.length_b   1.000
_cell.length_c   1.000
_cell.angle_alpha   90.00
_cell.angle_beta   90.00
_cell.angle_gamma   90.00
#
_symmetry.space_group_name_H-M   'P 1'
#
loop_
_entity.id
_entity.type
_entity.pdbx_description
1 polymer ?
#
loop_
_entity_poly.entity_id
_entity_poly.type
_entity_poly.pdbx_seq_one_letter_code
_entity_poly.pdbx_strand_id
1 'polypeptide(L)' 'MTVFDRYRTLLHKLTLVRARAPGGDSPEVDALLDTMDEVWDAMSAGERAAMERERARLPHVLDQDSHAPPA' A
#
# COMPACT_ATOMS: atom_id res chain seq x y z
N MET A 1 -15.15 3.10 -9.28
CA MET A 1 -13.76 2.89 -8.82
C MET A 1 -13.78 1.76 -7.81
N THR A 2 -13.00 0.70 -8.01
CA THR A 2 -13.00 -0.48 -7.11
C THR A 2 -12.17 -0.21 -5.85
N VAL A 3 -12.35 -1.03 -4.80
CA VAL A 3 -11.50 -0.94 -3.60
C VAL A 3 -10.02 -1.21 -3.94
N PHE A 4 -9.76 -2.08 -4.92
CA PHE A 4 -8.43 -2.28 -5.48
C PHE A 4 -7.85 -1.01 -6.11
N ASP A 5 -8.62 -0.29 -6.93
CA ASP A 5 -8.17 0.97 -7.52
C ASP A 5 -7.85 2.00 -6.44
N ARG A 6 -8.67 2.08 -5.39
CA ARG A 6 -8.45 2.97 -4.25
C ARG A 6 -7.14 2.62 -3.53
N TYR A 7 -6.90 1.34 -3.24
CA TYR A 7 -5.67 0.87 -2.59
C TYR A 7 -4.43 1.13 -3.47
N ARG A 8 -4.52 0.87 -4.78
CA ARG A 8 -3.43 1.16 -5.74
C ARG A 8 -3.10 2.66 -5.81
N THR A 9 -4.12 3.51 -5.76
CA THR A 9 -3.93 4.97 -5.72
C THR A 9 -3.25 5.41 -4.42
N LEU A 10 -3.61 4.81 -3.27
CA LEU A 10 -2.96 5.10 -1.98
C LEU A 10 -1.49 4.67 -1.99
N LEU A 11 -1.17 3.47 -2.48
CA LEU A 11 0.21 3.01 -2.68
C LEU A 11 1.03 3.98 -3.54
N HIS A 12 0.47 4.39 -4.69
CA HIS A 12 1.17 5.33 -5.56
C HIS A 12 1.42 6.68 -4.87
N LYS A 13 0.46 7.17 -4.08
CA LYS A 13 0.62 8.39 -3.30
C LYS A 13 1.69 8.23 -2.22
N LEU A 14 1.70 7.11 -1.50
CA LEU A 14 2.73 6.79 -0.51
C LEU A 14 4.14 6.81 -1.13
N THR A 15 4.33 6.18 -2.30
CA THR A 15 5.60 6.21 -3.02
C THR A 15 6.05 7.64 -3.35
N LEU A 16 5.13 8.49 -3.81
CA LEU A 16 5.45 9.88 -4.16
C LEU A 16 5.80 10.71 -2.92
N VAL A 17 5.10 10.52 -1.81
CA VAL A 17 5.36 11.26 -0.57
C VAL A 17 6.70 10.84 0.04
N ARG A 18 6.99 9.53 0.10
CA ARG A 18 8.30 9.02 0.57
C ARG A 18 9.46 9.52 -0.29
N ALA A 19 9.29 9.58 -1.61
CA ALA A 19 10.31 10.14 -2.50
C ALA A 19 10.59 11.63 -2.25
N ARG A 20 9.61 12.38 -1.71
CA ARG A 20 9.75 13.81 -1.37
C ARG A 20 10.28 14.04 0.05
N ALA A 21 10.14 13.07 0.93
CA ALA A 21 10.56 13.15 2.33
C ALA A 21 11.48 11.96 2.70
N PRO A 22 12.75 11.95 2.24
CA PRO A 22 13.69 10.86 2.51
C PRO A 22 14.14 10.75 3.98
N GLY A 23 13.64 11.62 4.87
CA GLY A 23 13.90 11.60 6.31
C GLY A 23 13.03 10.63 7.12
N GLY A 24 12.12 9.89 6.48
CA GLY A 24 11.35 8.81 7.11
C GLY A 24 10.15 9.26 7.93
N ASP A 25 10.30 10.32 8.74
CA ASP A 25 9.20 10.88 9.53
C ASP A 25 8.46 11.96 8.74
N SER A 26 7.31 11.59 8.18
CA SER A 26 6.37 12.53 7.59
C SER A 26 4.97 12.22 8.13
N PRO A 27 4.29 13.19 8.77
CA PRO A 27 2.92 12.98 9.23
C PRO A 27 1.96 12.68 8.07
N GLU A 28 2.32 13.06 6.84
CA GLU A 28 1.57 12.68 5.63
C GLU A 28 1.75 11.20 5.29
N VAL A 29 2.94 10.63 5.52
CA VAL A 29 3.18 9.18 5.37
C VAL A 29 2.36 8.42 6.39
N ASP A 30 2.38 8.86 7.66
CA ASP A 30 1.63 8.20 8.73
C ASP A 30 0.12 8.19 8.44
N ALA A 31 -0.45 9.35 8.08
CA ALA A 31 -1.86 9.45 7.72
C ALA A 31 -2.24 8.60 6.50
N LEU A 32 -1.31 8.40 5.56
CA LEU A 32 -1.52 7.52 4.40
C LEU A 32 -1.53 6.05 4.80
N LEU A 33 -0.63 5.64 5.71
CA LEU A 33 -0.59 4.28 6.23
C LEU A 33 -1.87 3.98 7.03
N ASP A 34 -2.30 4.90 7.89
CA ASP A 34 -3.58 4.78 8.62
C ASP A 34 -4.77 4.60 7.66
N THR A 35 -4.82 5.42 6.60
CA THR A 35 -5.87 5.32 5.58
C THR A 35 -5.81 3.99 4.82
N MET A 36 -4.61 3.45 4.58
CA MET A 36 -4.44 2.15 3.94
C MET A 36 -4.92 1.02 4.82
N ASP A 37 -4.65 1.07 6.12
CA ASP A 37 -5.13 0.10 7.11
C ASP A 37 -6.66 0.13 7.21
N GLU A 38 -7.28 1.31 7.26
CA GLU A 38 -8.75 1.43 7.25
C GLU A 38 -9.38 0.83 5.98
N VAL A 39 -8.77 1.05 4.82
CA VAL A 39 -9.24 0.47 3.55
C VAL A 39 -9.07 -1.04 3.57
N TRP A 40 -7.95 -1.54 4.09
CA TRP A 40 -7.71 -2.98 4.23
C TRP A 40 -8.72 -3.63 5.19
N ASP A 41 -9.04 -2.98 6.30
CA ASP A 41 -10.02 -3.44 7.28
C ASP A 41 -11.44 -3.45 6.73
N ALA A 42 -11.80 -2.46 5.92
CA ALA A 42 -13.09 -2.41 5.23
C ALA A 42 -13.26 -3.49 4.14
N MET A 43 -12.17 -4.08 3.65
CA MET A 43 -12.23 -5.13 2.64
C MET A 43 -12.69 -6.47 3.24
N SER A 44 -13.61 -7.13 2.55
CA SER A 44 -13.94 -8.52 2.82
C SER A 44 -12.75 -9.46 2.52
N ALA A 45 -12.77 -10.66 3.11
CA ALA A 45 -11.74 -11.67 2.83
C ALA A 45 -11.66 -12.04 1.33
N GLY A 46 -12.78 -12.01 0.61
CA GLY A 46 -12.82 -12.24 -0.84
C GLY A 46 -12.14 -11.12 -1.63
N GLU A 47 -12.33 -9.87 -1.22
CA GLU A 47 -11.66 -8.71 -1.84
C GLU A 47 -10.16 -8.71 -1.53
N ARG A 48 -9.75 -9.06 -0.31
CA ARG A 48 -8.33 -9.21 0.05
C ARG A 48 -7.67 -10.33 -0.77
N ALA A 49 -8.33 -11.46 -0.93
CA ALA A 49 -7.84 -12.56 -1.77
C ALA A 49 -7.76 -12.19 -3.27
N ALA A 50 -8.72 -11.40 -3.77
CA ALA A 50 -8.69 -10.88 -5.13
C ALA A 50 -7.52 -9.90 -5.31
N MET A 51 -7.28 -9.03 -4.32
CA MET A 51 -6.15 -8.11 -4.30
C MET A 51 -4.81 -8.85 -4.30
N GLU A 52 -4.65 -9.90 -3.49
CA GLU A 52 -3.40 -10.67 -3.43
C GLU A 52 -3.12 -11.41 -4.77
N ARG A 53 -4.17 -11.90 -5.44
CA ARG A 53 -4.03 -12.48 -6.79
C ARG A 53 -3.63 -11.45 -7.82
N GLU A 54 -4.20 -10.25 -7.74
CA GLU A 54 -3.85 -9.15 -8.65
C GLU A 54 -2.43 -8.63 -8.36
N ARG A 55 -2.04 -8.61 -7.09
CA ARG A 55 -0.68 -8.33 -6.62
C ARG A 55 0.33 -9.32 -7.19
N ALA A 56 0.03 -10.62 -7.14
CA ALA A 56 0.87 -11.68 -7.70
C ALA A 56 0.98 -11.63 -9.23
N ARG A 57 0.04 -10.97 -9.92
CA ARG A 57 0.04 -10.77 -11.37
C ARG A 57 0.85 -9.54 -11.81
N LEU A 58 1.14 -8.61 -10.90
CA LEU A 58 1.93 -7.42 -11.20
C LEU A 58 3.42 -7.78 -11.16
N PRO A 59 4.16 -7.72 -12.29
CA PRO A 59 5.52 -8.23 -12.32
C PRO A 59 6.52 -7.49 -11.43
N HIS A 60 6.34 -6.19 -11.12
CA HIS A 60 7.45 -5.34 -10.66
C HIS A 60 7.09 -4.24 -9.62
N VAL A 61 5.90 -4.23 -9.00
CA VAL A 61 5.45 -3.04 -8.23
C VAL A 61 5.80 -3.10 -6.73
N LEU A 62 6.15 -4.25 -6.16
CA LEU A 62 6.26 -4.41 -4.70
C LEU A 62 7.61 -4.90 -4.18
N ASP A 63 8.60 -5.05 -5.06
CA ASP A 63 9.97 -5.37 -4.63
C ASP A 63 10.58 -4.26 -3.76
N GLN A 64 10.02 -3.04 -3.79
CA GLN A 64 10.52 -1.89 -3.02
C GLN A 64 10.06 -1.83 -1.54
N ASP A 65 9.03 -2.58 -1.13
CA ASP A 65 8.56 -2.63 0.27
C ASP A 65 8.90 -3.97 0.97
N SER A 66 9.73 -4.82 0.35
CA SER A 66 10.17 -6.11 0.91
C SER A 66 11.33 -6.02 1.91
N HIS A 67 11.69 -4.81 2.39
CA HIS A 67 12.57 -4.64 3.55
C HIS A 67 11.70 -4.19 4.73
N ALA A 68 11.45 -4.94 5.81
CA ALA A 68 12.02 -6.13 6.47
C ALA A 68 11.00 -6.65 7.53
N PRO A 69 11.28 -7.46 8.61
CA PRO A 69 12.30 -8.48 8.98
C PRO A 69 11.65 -9.80 9.56
N PRO A 70 12.35 -10.84 10.13
CA PRO A 70 12.95 -10.81 11.49
C PRO A 70 14.25 -11.64 11.73
N ALA A 71 14.94 -11.28 12.83
CA ALA A 71 16.01 -11.97 13.60
C ALA A 71 17.42 -12.14 12.99
#